data_AF-E7FP02-F1
#
_entry.id   AF-E7FP02-F1
#
_cell.length_a   1.000
_cell.length_b   1.000
_cell.length_c   1.000
_cell.angle_alpha   90.00
_cell.angle_beta   90.00
_cell.angle_gamma   90.00
#
_symmetry.space_group_name_H-M   'P 1'
#
loop_
_entity.id
_entity.type
_entity.pdbx_description
1 polymer ?
#
loop_
_entity_poly.entity_id
_entity_poly.type
_entity_poly.pdbx_seq_one_letter_code
_entity_poly.pdbx_strand_id
1 'polypeptide(L)' 'MVRSQKTWEIDGELWLNCPVCGAEVKDYDICDKCGWQNTGETNIDGGPNKMTLAEAKEAYAKGLEIY' A
#
# COMPACT_ATOMS: atom_id res chain seq x y z
N MET A 1 10.35 3.40 14.89
CA MET A 1 8.94 3.15 15.24
C MET A 1 8.22 2.80 13.96
N VAL A 2 7.64 1.60 13.89
CA VAL A 2 6.78 1.25 12.75
C VAL A 2 5.48 2.05 12.93
N ARG A 3 5.11 2.85 11.93
CA ARG A 3 3.89 3.67 11.98
C ARG A 3 2.75 2.83 11.43
N SER A 4 1.75 2.54 12.25
CA SER A 4 0.53 1.91 11.77
C SER A 4 -0.35 2.94 11.05
N GLN A 5 -1.08 2.47 10.04
CA GLN A 5 -1.95 3.27 9.20
C GLN A 5 -3.33 3.39 9.85
N LYS A 6 -4.01 4.52 9.64
CA LYS A 6 -5.41 4.62 10.05
C LYS A 6 -6.24 3.71 9.14
N THR A 7 -7.11 2.91 9.75
CA THR A 7 -8.06 2.03 9.05
C THR A 7 -9.51 2.43 9.33
N TRP A 8 -10.43 1.97 8.49
CA TRP A 8 -11.89 2.09 8.65
C TRP A 8 -12.61 0.90 8.00
N GLU A 9 -13.89 0.69 8.31
CA GLU A 9 -14.67 -0.43 7.80
C GLU A 9 -15.65 0.03 6.70
N ILE A 10 -15.76 -0.76 5.63
CA ILE A 10 -16.78 -0.62 4.58
C ILE A 10 -17.35 -2.02 4.34
N ASP A 11 -18.66 -2.19 4.54
CA ASP A 11 -19.37 -3.47 4.35
C ASP A 11 -18.74 -4.68 5.07
N GLY A 12 -18.21 -4.47 6.28
CA GLY A 12 -17.55 -5.52 7.07
C GLY A 12 -16.10 -5.81 6.69
N GLU A 13 -15.52 -5.06 5.75
CA GLU A 13 -14.15 -5.19 5.30
C GLU A 13 -13.31 -4.02 5.78
N LEU A 14 -12.04 -4.26 6.14
CA LEU A 14 -11.13 -3.23 6.59
C LEU A 14 -10.47 -2.53 5.40
N TRP A 15 -10.40 -1.21 5.44
CA TRP A 15 -9.82 -0.34 4.41
C TRP A 15 -8.80 0.61 5.01
N LEU A 16 -7.83 1.00 4.19
CA LEU A 16 -6.84 2.03 4.51
C LEU A 16 -6.43 2.80 3.26
N ASN A 17 -5.67 3.88 3.46
CA ASN A 17 -5.02 4.55 2.35
C ASN A 17 -3.77 3.79 1.92
N CYS A 18 -3.63 3.55 0.63
CA CYS A 18 -2.43 3.00 0.03
C CYS A 18 -1.23 3.86 0.42
N PRO A 19 -0.17 3.28 1.02
CA PRO A 19 0.97 4.05 1.51
C PRO A 19 1.81 4.65 0.38
N VAL A 20 1.60 4.24 -0.87
CA VAL A 20 2.30 4.74 -2.06
C VAL A 20 1.58 5.93 -2.67
N CYS A 21 0.31 5.75 -3.07
CA CYS A 21 -0.42 6.73 -3.88
C CYS A 21 -1.56 7.44 -3.14
N GLY A 22 -1.88 7.01 -1.92
CA GLY A 22 -2.94 7.57 -1.08
C GLY A 22 -4.37 7.21 -1.48
N ALA A 23 -4.57 6.34 -2.48
CA ALA A 23 -5.90 5.83 -2.83
C ALA A 23 -6.43 4.86 -1.78
N GLU A 24 -7.74 4.73 -1.67
CA GLU A 24 -8.37 3.73 -0.81
C GLU A 24 -8.06 2.33 -1.35
N VAL A 25 -7.71 1.42 -0.44
CA VAL A 25 -7.43 0.03 -0.74
C VAL A 25 -7.83 -0.82 0.46
N LYS A 26 -8.35 -2.00 0.19
CA LYS A 26 -8.69 -2.98 1.22
C LYS A 26 -7.42 -3.45 1.94
N ASP A 27 -7.56 -3.79 3.21
CA ASP A 27 -6.51 -4.40 4.01
C ASP A 27 -6.06 -5.73 3.37
N TYR A 28 -4.75 -5.96 3.30
CA TYR A 28 -4.14 -7.11 2.60
C TYR A 28 -4.59 -7.30 1.13
N ASP A 29 -4.72 -6.21 0.37
CA ASP A 29 -5.10 -6.25 -1.06
C ASP A 29 -4.15 -5.44 -1.97
N ILE A 30 -4.32 -5.56 -3.29
CA ILE A 30 -3.55 -4.84 -4.30
C ILE A 30 -4.22 -3.49 -4.58
N CYS A 31 -3.46 -2.41 -4.55
CA CYS A 31 -3.99 -1.10 -4.90
C CYS A 31 -4.21 -0.99 -6.42
N ASP A 32 -5.46 -0.96 -6.87
CA ASP A 32 -5.84 -0.84 -8.29
C ASP A 32 -5.25 0.39 -9.01
N LYS A 33 -4.87 1.44 -8.26
CA LYS A 33 -4.32 2.67 -8.82
C LYS A 33 -2.83 2.58 -9.14
N CYS A 34 -2.05 1.86 -8.32
CA CYS A 34 -0.60 1.88 -8.43
C CYS A 34 0.07 0.50 -8.41
N GLY A 35 -0.69 -0.57 -8.20
CA GLY A 35 -0.18 -1.95 -8.17
C GLY A 35 0.51 -2.36 -6.87
N TRP A 36 0.71 -1.45 -5.91
CA TRP A 36 1.32 -1.79 -4.63
C TRP A 36 0.49 -2.83 -3.86
N GLN A 37 1.13 -3.91 -3.43
CA GLN A 37 0.49 -4.96 -2.65
C GLN A 37 0.55 -4.58 -1.17
N ASN A 38 -0.60 -4.21 -0.61
CA ASN A 38 -0.70 -3.75 0.76
C ASN A 38 -0.47 -4.91 1.73
N THR A 39 0.32 -4.69 2.77
CA THR A 39 0.55 -5.68 3.85
C THR A 39 -0.21 -5.33 5.13
N GLY A 40 -1.18 -4.42 4.99
CA GLY A 40 -2.16 -4.02 5.96
C GLY A 40 -1.80 -2.82 6.81
N GLU A 41 -2.40 -2.71 8.01
CA GLU A 41 -2.24 -1.57 8.92
C GLU A 41 -0.75 -1.24 9.16
N THR A 42 0.07 -2.27 9.31
CA THR A 42 1.52 -2.14 9.46
C THR A 42 2.20 -2.53 8.15
N ASN A 43 2.80 -1.56 7.47
CA ASN A 43 3.52 -1.85 6.23
C ASN A 43 4.85 -2.55 6.53
N ILE A 44 5.14 -3.65 5.83
CA ILE A 44 6.41 -4.38 5.91
C ILE A 44 7.13 -4.36 4.55
N ASP A 45 8.40 -3.97 4.56
CA ASP A 45 9.25 -4.02 3.37
C ASP A 45 9.62 -5.47 3.03
N GLY A 46 9.64 -5.81 1.75
CA GLY A 46 10.12 -7.11 1.25
C GLY A 46 9.16 -8.29 1.42
N GLY A 47 7.88 -8.05 1.74
CA GLY A 47 6.81 -9.06 1.70
C GLY A 47 6.50 -9.53 0.27
N PRO A 48 5.25 -9.48 -0.21
CA PRO A 48 4.93 -9.87 -1.59
C PRO A 48 5.48 -8.88 -2.65
N ASN A 49 5.94 -7.70 -2.25
CA ASN A 49 6.51 -6.68 -3.13
C ASN A 49 8.00 -6.95 -3.42
N LYS A 50 8.43 -6.71 -4.66
CA LYS A 50 9.83 -6.87 -5.07
C LYS A 50 10.73 -5.67 -4.75
N MET A 51 10.14 -4.60 -4.20
CA MET A 51 10.82 -3.36 -3.83
C MET A 51 10.33 -2.85 -2.48
N THR A 52 11.12 -1.99 -1.85
CA THR A 52 10.75 -1.30 -0.61
C THR A 52 9.64 -0.28 -0.85
N LEU A 53 8.95 0.13 0.22
CA LEU A 53 7.96 1.20 0.13
C LEU A 53 8.56 2.51 -0.40
N ALA A 54 9.81 2.80 -0.05
CA ALA A 54 10.50 4.00 -0.51
C ALA A 54 10.71 3.96 -2.04
N GLU A 55 11.20 2.84 -2.57
CA GLU A 55 11.38 2.63 -4.00
C GLU A 55 10.05 2.69 -4.75
N ALA A 56 8.97 2.11 -4.19
CA ALA A 56 7.64 2.18 -4.80
C ALA A 56 7.10 3.61 -4.87
N LYS A 57 7.31 4.42 -3.82
CA LYS A 57 6.95 5.85 -3.85
C LYS A 57 7.73 6.62 -4.90
N GLU A 58 9.02 6.33 -5.05
CA GLU A 58 9.84 6.94 -6.10
C GLU A 58 9.41 6.51 -7.50
N ALA A 59 9.14 5.22 -7.71
CA ALA A 59 8.65 4.68 -8.97
C ALA A 59 7.32 5.33 -9.35
N TYR A 60 6.37 5.42 -8.41
CA TYR A 60 5.09 6.10 -8.62
C TYR A 60 5.27 7.56 -9.01
N ALA A 61 6.11 8.30 -8.30
CA ALA A 61 6.39 9.71 -8.60
C ALA A 61 7.04 9.92 -9.98
N LYS A 62 7.78 8.92 -10.47
CA LYS A 62 8.40 8.91 -11.80
C LYS A 62 7.47 8.34 -12.89
N GLY A 63 6.26 7.89 -12.55
CA GLY A 63 5.34 7.23 -13.48
C GLY A 63 5.83 5.85 -13.94
N LEU A 64 6.73 5.23 -13.17
CA LEU A 64 7.24 3.88 -13.41
C LEU A 64 6.33 2.84 -12.76
N GLU A 65 6.43 1.63 -13.27
CA GLU A 65 5.61 0.52 -12.82
C GLU A 65 6.10 -0.05 -11.47
N ILE A 66 5.15 -0.52 -10.66
CA ILE A 66 5.38 -1.04 -9.31
C ILE A 66 4.88 -2.49 -9.30
N TYR A 67 5.80 -3.46 -9.37
CA TYR A 67 5.54 -4.90 -9.43
C TYR A 67 6.41 -5.68 -8.45
#